data_AF-A0A6G0HI15-F1
#
_entry.id   AF-A0A6G0HI15-F1
#
_cell.length_a   1.000
_cell.length_b   1.000
_cell.length_c   1.000
_cell.angle_alpha   90.00
_cell.angle_beta   90.00
_cell.angle_gamma   90.00
#
_symmetry.space_group_name_H-M   'P 1'
#
loop_
_entity.id
_entity.type
_entity.pdbx_description
1 polymer ?
#
loop_
_entity_poly.entity_id
_entity_poly.type
_entity_poly.pdbx_seq_one_letter_code
_entity_poly.pdbx_strand_id
1 'polypeptide(L)'
;MMKRILLGVLYLSGCHIFSSCLLHQYHFVADPMNWTEAQTYCRQMYTDLATTENTEEMQQLINTVPSSKQTSDVWIGTQQDPQFVVVGTRMNWSDAQKYCRENYRDLATVKNEAENQKLKDLTVHGWWSWIGLFRENSSYWSDGSNYSFSNWKQSFNLDKSIGILCGAAALADSGKWKLSLCGTKLPFVCYSVPPPPVMRKVVKLRIKAKDLGSDDLNDPDVKADILRKLQDRLEAKGVRGVTLKWREQPDGRVFHKEEKKKRKTEL
;
A
#
# COMPACT_ATOMS: atom_id res chain seq x y z
N MET A 1 33.94 49.22 38.39
CA MET A 1 33.92 47.90 37.74
C MET A 1 32.84 47.05 38.40
N MET A 2 32.09 46.30 37.58
CA MET A 2 31.19 45.19 37.94
C MET A 2 29.93 45.56 38.74
N LYS A 3 28.72 45.08 38.43
CA LYS A 3 28.06 44.51 37.24
C LYS A 3 26.59 44.42 37.72
N ARG A 4 25.65 45.06 37.03
CA ARG A 4 24.22 45.01 37.39
C ARG A 4 23.72 43.57 37.21
N ILE A 5 23.16 42.96 38.25
CA ILE A 5 22.45 41.67 38.14
C ILE A 5 20.95 41.99 38.06
N LEU A 6 20.38 41.82 36.87
CA LEU A 6 18.94 41.87 36.64
C LEU A 6 18.39 40.44 36.86
N LEU A 7 17.57 40.26 37.90
CA LEU A 7 16.75 39.07 38.08
C LEU A 7 15.48 39.24 37.24
N GLY A 8 15.46 38.63 36.05
CA GLY A 8 14.24 38.48 35.25
C GLY A 8 13.66 37.08 35.45
N VAL A 9 12.46 37.00 36.05
CA VAL A 9 11.66 35.78 36.04
C VAL A 9 10.82 35.80 34.77
N LEU A 10 11.17 34.96 33.80
CA LEU A 10 10.35 34.70 32.62
C LEU A 10 9.36 33.59 32.94
N TYR A 11 8.08 33.94 33.09
CA TYR A 11 6.98 32.97 33.10
C TYR A 11 6.68 32.57 31.66
N LEU A 12 7.16 31.41 31.21
CA LEU A 12 6.66 30.76 29.99
C LEU A 12 5.48 29.88 30.40
N SER A 13 4.32 30.50 30.63
CA SER A 13 3.06 29.78 30.64
C SER A 13 2.75 29.34 29.21
N GLY A 14 3.09 28.10 28.89
CA GLY A 14 2.75 27.53 27.58
C GLY A 14 3.64 26.40 27.11
N CYS A 15 3.94 25.41 27.96
CA CYS A 15 4.18 24.07 27.43
C CYS A 15 2.82 23.35 27.46
N HIS A 16 1.92 23.78 26.58
CA HIS A 16 0.99 22.81 26.01
C HIS A 16 1.91 21.78 25.37
N ILE A 17 2.05 20.63 26.01
CA ILE A 17 2.44 19.41 25.32
C ILE A 17 1.27 19.13 24.38
N PHE A 18 1.16 19.92 23.30
CA PHE A 18 0.58 19.41 22.08
C PHE A 18 1.47 18.22 21.79
N SER A 19 0.89 17.05 21.96
CA SER A 19 1.35 15.84 21.32
C SER A 19 1.78 16.22 19.91
N SER A 20 3.07 16.45 19.70
CA SER A 20 3.66 16.46 18.37
C SER A 20 3.71 14.99 17.96
N CYS A 21 2.51 14.42 17.84
CA CYS A 21 2.23 13.26 17.03
C CYS A 21 2.83 13.62 15.67
N LEU A 22 3.87 12.87 15.30
CA LEU A 22 4.79 13.14 14.21
C LEU A 22 4.08 13.83 13.04
N LEU A 23 4.33 15.12 12.84
CA LEU A 23 3.83 15.82 11.66
C LEU A 23 4.53 15.18 10.46
N HIS A 24 3.77 14.48 9.60
CA HIS A 24 4.32 13.92 8.37
C HIS A 24 4.97 15.05 7.56
N GLN A 25 6.29 14.96 7.35
CA GLN A 25 7.00 15.92 6.51
C GLN A 25 6.93 15.46 5.06
N TYR A 26 6.17 16.18 4.25
CA TYR A 26 6.02 15.88 2.83
C TYR A 26 7.12 16.56 2.00
N HIS A 27 7.55 15.87 0.94
CA HIS A 27 8.52 16.37 -0.02
C HIS A 27 7.97 16.21 -1.44
N PHE A 28 7.90 17.31 -2.18
CA PHE A 28 7.53 17.29 -3.59
C PHE A 28 8.75 16.99 -4.47
N VAL A 29 8.64 15.96 -5.31
CA VAL A 29 9.65 15.57 -6.30
C VAL A 29 9.11 15.91 -7.68
N ALA A 30 9.76 16.87 -8.36
CA ALA A 30 9.29 17.38 -9.65
C ALA A 30 9.73 16.53 -10.86
N ASP A 31 10.64 15.59 -10.64
CA ASP A 31 11.21 14.76 -11.70
C ASP A 31 10.12 13.86 -12.30
N PRO A 32 9.96 13.85 -13.62
CA PRO A 32 8.93 13.03 -14.23
C PRO A 32 9.33 11.56 -14.11
N MET A 33 8.48 10.79 -13.42
CA MET A 33 8.64 9.36 -13.17
C MET A 33 7.28 8.68 -13.36
N ASN A 34 7.25 7.38 -13.65
CA ASN A 34 6.03 6.61 -13.43
C ASN A 34 5.85 6.28 -11.93
N TRP A 35 4.70 5.73 -11.57
CA TRP A 35 4.38 5.43 -10.18
C TRP A 35 5.39 4.47 -9.51
N THR A 36 5.89 3.45 -10.23
CA THR A 36 6.81 2.45 -9.66
C THR A 36 8.21 3.02 -9.43
N GLU A 37 8.69 3.82 -10.38
CA GLU A 37 9.93 4.59 -10.27
C GLU A 37 9.84 5.60 -9.12
N ALA A 38 8.74 6.35 -9.04
CA ALA A 38 8.51 7.32 -7.97
C ALA A 38 8.48 6.64 -6.60
N GLN A 39 7.79 5.51 -6.45
CA GLN A 39 7.80 4.73 -5.22
C GLN A 39 9.21 4.21 -4.88
N THR A 40 9.92 3.66 -5.85
CA THR A 40 11.27 3.14 -5.62
C THR A 40 12.21 4.25 -5.18
N TYR A 41 12.18 5.38 -5.89
CA TYR A 41 12.95 6.58 -5.55
C TYR A 41 12.62 7.09 -4.15
N CYS A 42 11.32 7.23 -3.82
CA CYS A 42 10.91 7.70 -2.50
C CYS A 42 11.30 6.74 -1.38
N ARG A 43 11.32 5.41 -1.60
CA ARG A 43 11.81 4.44 -0.60
C ARG A 43 13.33 4.43 -0.42
N GLN A 44 14.08 4.86 -1.45
CA GLN A 44 15.53 4.93 -1.40
C GLN A 44 16.01 6.25 -0.79
N MET A 45 15.35 7.36 -1.12
CA MET A 45 15.76 8.72 -0.75
C MET A 45 14.99 9.28 0.45
N TYR A 46 13.79 8.75 0.72
CA TYR A 46 12.87 9.16 1.78
C TYR A 46 12.25 7.90 2.43
N THR A 47 11.03 7.99 2.97
CA THR A 47 10.31 6.83 3.56
C THR A 47 9.54 6.03 2.50
N ASP A 48 8.57 6.63 1.82
CA ASP A 48 7.77 6.06 0.72
C ASP A 48 6.99 7.21 0.04
N LEU A 49 6.15 6.92 -0.95
CA LEU A 49 5.18 7.88 -1.47
C LEU A 49 4.21 8.32 -0.37
N ALA A 50 3.83 9.60 -0.41
CA ALA A 50 2.93 10.19 0.58
C ALA A 50 1.54 9.53 0.55
N THR A 51 1.09 9.06 1.71
CA THR A 51 -0.30 8.65 1.96
C THR A 51 -0.93 9.66 2.92
N THR A 52 -2.21 9.94 2.79
CA THR A 52 -2.95 10.79 3.74
C THR A 52 -4.04 9.96 4.41
N GLU A 53 -4.15 10.08 5.73
CA GLU A 53 -5.16 9.36 6.52
C GLU A 53 -6.32 10.27 6.94
N ASN A 54 -6.20 11.60 6.75
CA ASN A 54 -7.24 12.58 7.06
C ASN A 54 -7.17 13.83 6.16
N THR A 55 -8.17 14.70 6.33
CA THR A 55 -8.32 15.95 5.58
C THR A 55 -7.25 16.99 5.89
N GLU A 56 -6.76 17.06 7.12
CA GLU A 56 -5.71 17.99 7.55
C GLU A 56 -4.37 17.66 6.87
N GLU A 57 -3.99 16.38 6.86
CA GLU A 57 -2.81 15.87 6.15
C GLU A 57 -2.93 16.07 4.64
N MET A 58 -4.14 15.90 4.07
CA MET A 58 -4.39 16.22 2.67
C MET A 58 -4.11 17.68 2.36
N GLN A 59 -4.56 18.60 3.23
CA GLN A 59 -4.29 20.03 3.03
C GLN A 59 -2.79 20.35 3.16
N GLN A 60 -2.09 19.70 4.08
CA GLN A 60 -0.63 19.84 4.20
C GLN A 60 0.11 19.33 2.96
N LEU A 61 -0.30 18.18 2.41
CA LEU A 61 0.24 17.63 1.18
C LEU A 61 0.05 18.61 0.01
N ILE A 62 -1.16 19.14 -0.17
CA ILE A 62 -1.49 20.12 -1.22
C ILE A 62 -0.58 21.35 -1.13
N ASN A 63 -0.36 21.86 0.08
CA ASN A 63 0.48 23.04 0.31
C ASN A 63 1.97 22.81 -0.02
N THR A 64 2.40 21.55 -0.12
CA THR A 64 3.79 21.19 -0.48
C THR A 64 4.02 21.29 -1.99
N VAL A 65 2.96 21.25 -2.80
CA VAL A 65 3.05 21.34 -4.26
C VAL A 65 3.13 22.82 -4.69
N PRO A 66 4.16 23.23 -5.45
CA PRO A 66 4.26 24.60 -5.93
C PRO A 66 3.02 25.01 -6.74
N SER A 67 2.56 26.25 -6.61
CA SER A 67 1.35 26.74 -7.30
C SER A 67 1.40 26.57 -8.83
N SER A 68 2.60 26.61 -9.41
CA SER A 68 2.83 26.36 -10.85
C SER A 68 2.58 24.92 -11.30
N LYS A 69 2.44 23.98 -10.36
CA LYS A 69 2.24 22.54 -10.58
C LYS A 69 0.92 22.01 -10.01
N GLN A 70 0.09 22.85 -9.39
CA GLN A 70 -1.20 22.44 -8.80
C GLN A 70 -2.21 21.84 -9.79
N THR A 71 -2.02 22.05 -11.10
CA THR A 71 -2.87 21.47 -12.16
C THR A 71 -2.32 20.16 -12.73
N SER A 72 -1.15 19.70 -12.27
CA SER A 72 -0.51 18.46 -12.74
C SER A 72 -0.86 17.30 -11.81
N ASP A 73 -1.10 16.12 -12.39
CA ASP A 73 -1.26 14.89 -11.61
C ASP A 73 0.07 14.55 -10.91
N VAL A 74 0.00 14.23 -9.61
CA VAL A 74 1.15 13.85 -8.78
C VAL A 74 0.94 12.42 -8.29
N TRP A 75 2.00 11.60 -8.34
CA TRP A 75 1.94 10.27 -7.76
C TRP A 75 1.95 10.33 -6.23
N ILE A 76 0.89 9.79 -5.63
CA ILE A 76 0.78 9.58 -4.18
C ILE A 76 0.77 8.07 -3.89
N GLY A 77 1.04 7.73 -2.64
CA GLY A 77 0.87 6.38 -2.14
C GLY A 77 -0.62 6.07 -2.13
N THR A 78 -1.02 4.97 -2.76
CA THR A 78 -2.34 4.40 -2.52
C THR A 78 -2.30 3.72 -1.15
N GLN A 79 -3.35 3.85 -0.32
CA GLN A 79 -3.54 2.91 0.79
C GLN A 79 -3.62 1.51 0.17
N GLN A 80 -2.52 0.77 0.25
CA GLN A 80 -2.43 -0.56 -0.31
C GLN A 80 -3.28 -1.46 0.56
N ASP A 81 -4.33 -1.97 -0.05
CA ASP A 81 -5.32 -2.78 0.63
C ASP A 81 -4.66 -4.06 1.20
N PRO A 82 -4.56 -4.22 2.53
CA PRO A 82 -3.75 -5.26 3.12
C PRO A 82 -4.34 -6.64 2.80
N GLN A 83 -3.45 -7.60 2.50
CA GLN A 83 -3.81 -9.00 2.44
C GLN A 83 -3.58 -9.62 3.81
N PHE A 84 -4.66 -10.13 4.40
CA PHE A 84 -4.61 -10.85 5.67
C PHE A 84 -4.49 -12.35 5.44
N VAL A 85 -3.62 -13.00 6.21
CA VAL A 85 -3.37 -14.45 6.14
C VAL A 85 -3.48 -15.04 7.53
N VAL A 86 -4.34 -16.05 7.69
CA VAL A 86 -4.47 -16.75 8.98
C VAL A 86 -3.48 -17.90 9.04
N VAL A 87 -2.76 -17.98 10.14
CA VAL A 87 -1.86 -19.07 10.48
C VAL A 87 -2.51 -19.88 11.61
N GLY A 88 -2.83 -21.14 11.32
CA GLY A 88 -3.53 -22.02 12.27
C GLY A 88 -2.67 -22.51 13.44
N THR A 89 -1.35 -22.35 13.37
CA THR A 89 -0.41 -22.75 14.43
C THR A 89 -0.64 -21.91 15.68
N ARG A 90 -0.70 -22.54 16.85
CA ARG A 90 -0.95 -21.82 18.11
C ARG A 90 0.34 -21.37 18.77
N MET A 91 0.53 -20.06 18.85
CA MET A 91 1.70 -19.42 19.42
C MET A 91 1.30 -18.36 20.44
N ASN A 92 2.20 -18.04 21.37
CA ASN A 92 2.04 -16.82 22.16
C ASN A 92 2.19 -15.60 21.24
N TRP A 93 1.77 -14.43 21.70
CA TRP A 93 1.73 -13.24 20.85
C TRP A 93 3.10 -12.84 20.29
N SER A 94 4.17 -12.95 21.10
CA SER A 94 5.52 -12.57 20.67
C SER A 94 6.10 -13.52 19.62
N ASP A 95 5.90 -14.83 19.79
CA ASP A 95 6.31 -15.84 18.81
C ASP A 95 5.51 -15.70 17.50
N ALA A 96 4.20 -15.41 17.60
CA ALA A 96 3.35 -15.14 16.44
C ALA A 96 3.82 -13.89 15.67
N GLN A 97 4.16 -12.81 16.39
CA GLN A 97 4.73 -11.59 15.79
C GLN A 97 6.04 -11.88 15.06
N LYS A 98 6.95 -12.60 15.72
CA LYS A 98 8.23 -13.01 15.13
C LYS A 98 7.98 -13.81 13.85
N TYR A 99 7.10 -14.80 13.88
CA TYR A 99 6.73 -15.57 12.70
C TYR A 99 6.19 -14.67 11.57
N CYS A 100 5.28 -13.74 11.88
CA CYS A 100 4.74 -12.85 10.86
C CYS A 100 5.81 -11.92 10.27
N ARG A 101 6.79 -11.47 11.04
CA ARG A 101 7.90 -10.64 10.54
C ARG A 101 8.92 -11.43 9.72
N GLU A 102 9.05 -12.73 9.97
CA GLU A 102 9.93 -13.62 9.20
C GLU A 102 9.31 -14.04 7.85
N ASN A 103 7.97 -14.12 7.77
CA ASN A 103 7.26 -14.69 6.60
C ASN A 103 6.36 -13.68 5.85
N TYR A 104 5.99 -12.58 6.51
CA TYR A 104 5.08 -11.54 6.03
C TYR A 104 5.61 -10.16 6.49
N ARG A 105 4.72 -9.17 6.68
CA ARG A 105 5.12 -7.85 7.20
C ARG A 105 5.10 -7.81 8.73
N ASP A 106 3.94 -8.07 9.33
CA ASP A 106 3.75 -8.13 10.79
C ASP A 106 2.42 -8.86 11.11
N LEU A 107 2.06 -8.99 12.39
CA LEU A 107 0.70 -9.32 12.81
C LEU A 107 -0.29 -8.27 12.29
N ALA A 108 -1.52 -8.71 11.99
CA ALA A 108 -2.54 -7.88 11.36
C ALA A 108 -2.82 -6.58 12.13
N THR A 109 -2.57 -5.46 11.46
CA THR A 109 -3.05 -4.14 11.84
C THR A 109 -4.39 -3.90 11.16
N VAL A 110 -5.35 -3.34 11.90
CA VAL A 110 -6.70 -3.08 11.38
C VAL A 110 -7.01 -1.59 11.55
N LYS A 111 -6.99 -0.86 10.45
CA LYS A 111 -7.08 0.61 10.41
C LYS A 111 -8.50 1.14 10.24
N ASN A 112 -9.44 0.32 9.77
CA ASN A 112 -10.80 0.75 9.47
C ASN A 112 -11.78 -0.43 9.44
N GLU A 113 -13.08 -0.11 9.29
CA GLU A 113 -14.15 -1.10 9.25
C GLU A 113 -14.03 -2.05 8.04
N ALA A 114 -13.57 -1.57 6.89
CA ALA A 114 -13.43 -2.41 5.70
C ALA A 114 -12.35 -3.49 5.89
N GLU A 115 -11.21 -3.14 6.50
CA GLU A 115 -10.19 -4.11 6.88
C GLU A 115 -10.70 -5.10 7.94
N ASN A 116 -11.46 -4.62 8.92
CA ASN A 116 -12.06 -5.48 9.93
C ASN A 116 -13.08 -6.48 9.33
N GLN A 117 -13.83 -6.06 8.32
CA GLN A 117 -14.72 -6.94 7.58
C GLN A 117 -13.95 -8.05 6.84
N LYS A 118 -12.77 -7.75 6.28
CA LYS A 118 -11.92 -8.78 5.70
C LYS A 118 -11.47 -9.82 6.73
N LEU A 119 -11.09 -9.40 7.94
CA LEU A 119 -10.73 -10.34 9.02
C LEU A 119 -11.90 -11.28 9.34
N LYS A 120 -13.13 -10.74 9.36
CA LYS A 120 -14.34 -11.54 9.58
C LYS A 120 -14.55 -12.58 8.48
N ASP A 121 -14.23 -12.25 7.24
CA ASP A 121 -14.38 -13.15 6.08
C ASP A 121 -13.29 -14.23 6.01
N LEU A 122 -12.22 -14.14 6.82
CA LEU A 122 -11.21 -15.18 6.90
C LEU A 122 -11.78 -16.46 7.53
N THR A 123 -11.81 -17.53 6.75
CA THR A 123 -12.38 -18.83 7.15
C THR A 123 -11.40 -19.66 7.97
N VAL A 124 -11.37 -19.38 9.27
CA VAL A 124 -10.90 -20.34 10.28
C VAL A 124 -12.01 -20.47 11.31
N HIS A 125 -12.65 -21.64 11.37
CA HIS A 125 -13.84 -21.86 12.19
C HIS A 125 -13.58 -21.48 13.66
N GLY A 126 -14.23 -20.42 14.13
CA GLY A 126 -14.70 -20.21 15.51
C GLY A 126 -13.67 -19.85 16.59
N TRP A 127 -12.43 -19.50 16.24
CA TRP A 127 -11.36 -19.32 17.23
C TRP A 127 -10.84 -17.88 17.25
N TRP A 128 -10.57 -17.38 18.45
CA TRP A 128 -9.88 -16.12 18.67
C TRP A 128 -8.47 -16.20 18.09
N SER A 129 -8.11 -15.23 17.27
CA SER A 129 -6.79 -15.18 16.63
C SER A 129 -6.05 -13.91 17.02
N TRP A 130 -4.75 -14.02 17.31
CA TRP A 130 -3.92 -12.84 17.58
C TRP A 130 -3.92 -11.89 16.38
N ILE A 131 -4.02 -10.60 16.71
CA ILE A 131 -3.78 -9.48 15.80
C ILE A 131 -2.64 -8.63 16.38
N GLY A 132 -2.17 -7.63 15.64
CA GLY A 132 -1.02 -6.80 16.04
C GLY A 132 -1.29 -5.88 17.23
N LEU A 133 -2.47 -5.96 17.85
CA LEU A 133 -2.86 -5.10 18.94
C LEU A 133 -2.18 -5.51 20.24
N PHE A 134 -1.57 -4.55 20.91
CA PHE A 134 -0.93 -4.70 22.20
C PHE A 134 -1.39 -3.59 23.14
N ARG A 135 -1.53 -3.90 24.44
CA ARG A 135 -1.87 -2.94 25.48
C ARG A 135 -0.98 -3.13 26.70
N GLU A 136 -0.29 -2.06 27.08
CA GLU A 136 0.30 -1.89 28.41
C GLU A 136 -0.45 -0.77 29.13
N ASN A 137 0.00 0.50 29.02
CA ASN A 137 -0.75 1.66 29.49
C ASN A 137 -1.72 2.23 28.43
N SER A 138 -1.34 2.10 27.16
CA SER A 138 -2.09 2.53 25.98
C SER A 138 -2.16 1.41 24.96
N SER A 139 -3.09 1.52 24.00
CA SER A 139 -3.23 0.53 22.92
C SER A 139 -2.37 0.95 21.73
N TYR A 140 -1.63 0.02 21.14
CA TYR A 140 -0.80 0.26 19.97
C TYR A 140 -0.76 -0.94 19.03
N TRP A 141 -0.40 -0.69 17.78
CA TRP A 141 -0.18 -1.70 16.77
C TRP A 141 1.29 -2.11 16.71
N SER A 142 1.54 -3.41 16.50
CA SER A 142 2.86 -4.01 16.47
C SER A 142 3.74 -3.50 15.32
N ASP A 143 3.12 -3.06 14.23
CA ASP A 143 3.78 -2.48 13.07
C ASP A 143 4.10 -0.98 13.21
N GLY A 144 3.74 -0.38 14.35
CA GLY A 144 3.93 1.05 14.63
C GLY A 144 2.88 1.97 14.01
N SER A 145 1.85 1.44 13.35
CA SER A 145 0.75 2.24 12.82
C SER A 145 -0.03 2.95 13.92
N ASN A 146 -0.61 4.10 13.56
CA ASN A 146 -1.48 4.86 14.46
C ASN A 146 -2.71 4.05 14.88
N TYR A 147 -3.07 4.14 16.15
CA TYR A 147 -4.28 3.52 16.68
C TYR A 147 -5.47 4.48 16.55
N SER A 148 -6.15 4.45 15.39
CA SER A 148 -7.29 5.34 15.06
C SER A 148 -8.65 4.63 14.99
N PHE A 149 -8.66 3.30 14.91
CA PHE A 149 -9.86 2.48 14.78
C PHE A 149 -9.90 1.38 15.83
N SER A 150 -11.12 1.03 16.27
CA SER A 150 -11.30 -0.08 17.20
C SER A 150 -12.63 -0.80 17.02
N ASN A 151 -12.60 -2.13 17.12
CA ASN A 151 -13.80 -2.96 17.01
C ASN A 151 -13.99 -3.88 18.24
N TRP A 152 -14.02 -3.31 19.44
CA TRP A 152 -14.10 -4.07 20.69
C TRP A 152 -15.41 -4.86 20.85
N LYS A 153 -15.33 -6.09 21.39
CA LYS A 153 -16.49 -6.80 21.97
C LYS A 153 -16.88 -6.09 23.27
N GLN A 154 -18.14 -5.70 23.42
CA GLN A 154 -18.62 -4.96 24.59
C GLN A 154 -18.27 -5.70 25.90
N SER A 155 -17.44 -5.01 26.69
CA SER A 155 -16.97 -5.21 28.06
C SER A 155 -16.65 -6.63 28.56
N PHE A 156 -15.34 -6.87 28.72
CA PHE A 156 -14.83 -7.27 30.03
C PHE A 156 -13.99 -6.09 30.55
N ASN A 157 -14.33 -5.57 31.73
CA ASN A 157 -13.43 -4.71 32.50
C ASN A 157 -12.28 -5.59 32.99
N LEU A 158 -11.30 -5.88 32.12
CA LEU A 158 -10.04 -6.39 32.62
C LEU A 158 -9.46 -5.28 33.49
N ASP A 159 -9.32 -5.56 34.77
CA ASP A 159 -8.79 -4.62 35.75
C ASP A 159 -7.51 -3.98 35.19
N LYS A 160 -7.43 -2.64 35.24
CA LYS A 160 -6.27 -1.88 34.77
C LYS A 160 -5.00 -2.23 35.57
N SER A 161 -5.13 -3.02 36.65
CA SER A 161 -4.04 -3.60 37.44
C SER A 161 -3.37 -4.82 36.78
N ILE A 162 -3.98 -5.40 35.75
CA ILE A 162 -3.44 -6.55 35.02
C ILE A 162 -2.45 -6.02 33.99
N GLY A 163 -1.22 -6.55 34.00
CA GLY A 163 -0.07 -6.09 33.20
C GLY A 163 -0.25 -6.15 31.68
N ILE A 164 0.81 -6.50 30.96
CA ILE A 164 0.80 -6.48 29.49
C ILE A 164 -0.25 -7.44 28.90
N LEU A 165 -1.11 -6.91 28.03
CA LEU A 165 -2.20 -7.63 27.35
C LEU A 165 -2.07 -7.52 25.83
N CYS A 166 -2.58 -8.53 25.14
CA CYS A 166 -2.54 -8.63 23.69
C CYS A 166 -3.93 -8.80 23.11
N GLY A 167 -4.17 -8.23 21.94
CA GLY A 167 -5.48 -8.22 21.30
C GLY A 167 -5.69 -9.41 20.36
N ALA A 168 -6.88 -10.00 20.43
CA ALA A 168 -7.31 -11.07 19.54
C ALA A 168 -8.66 -10.73 18.91
N ALA A 169 -8.85 -11.12 17.64
CA ALA A 169 -10.09 -10.94 16.89
C ALA A 169 -10.88 -12.25 16.76
N ALA A 170 -12.22 -12.15 16.80
CA ALA A 170 -13.13 -13.26 16.53
C ALA A 170 -13.35 -13.41 15.01
N LEU A 171 -12.50 -14.20 14.36
CA LEU A 171 -12.60 -14.50 12.92
C LEU A 171 -13.82 -15.38 12.62
N ALA A 172 -14.36 -15.27 11.40
CA ALA A 172 -15.55 -16.02 10.95
C ALA A 172 -16.80 -15.89 11.86
N ASP A 173 -16.86 -14.84 12.69
CA ASP A 173 -17.95 -14.53 13.60
C ASP A 173 -18.25 -13.02 13.55
N SER A 174 -17.99 -12.29 14.63
CA SER A 174 -18.37 -10.89 14.79
C SER A 174 -17.27 -9.93 14.34
N GLY A 175 -16.05 -10.42 14.10
CA GLY A 175 -14.86 -9.59 13.88
C GLY A 175 -14.46 -8.78 15.12
N LYS A 176 -15.15 -8.96 16.25
CA LYS A 176 -14.94 -8.16 17.46
C LYS A 176 -13.65 -8.54 18.16
N TRP A 177 -13.05 -7.59 18.86
CA TRP A 177 -11.75 -7.75 19.50
C TRP A 177 -11.89 -7.93 21.01
N LYS A 178 -10.96 -8.68 21.60
CA LYS A 178 -10.78 -8.79 23.05
C LYS A 178 -9.31 -8.63 23.41
N LEU A 179 -9.05 -8.31 24.66
CA LEU A 179 -7.72 -8.46 25.25
C LEU A 179 -7.57 -9.84 25.90
N SER A 180 -6.36 -10.37 25.88
CA SER A 180 -6.00 -11.65 26.50
C SER A 180 -4.54 -11.63 26.94
N LEU A 181 -4.19 -12.51 27.89
CA LEU A 181 -2.80 -12.65 28.34
C LEU A 181 -1.91 -13.04 27.17
N CYS A 182 -0.84 -12.28 26.92
CA CYS A 182 0.02 -12.45 25.75
C CYS A 182 0.68 -13.84 25.67
N GLY A 183 0.85 -14.53 26.80
CA GLY A 183 1.35 -15.91 26.87
C GLY A 183 0.36 -16.98 26.36
N THR A 184 -0.90 -16.63 26.11
CA THR A 184 -1.91 -17.57 25.61
C THR A 184 -1.54 -18.05 24.21
N LYS A 185 -1.64 -19.36 23.94
CA LYS A 185 -1.37 -19.91 22.62
C LYS A 185 -2.63 -19.87 21.75
N LEU A 186 -2.66 -18.97 20.77
CA LEU A 186 -3.76 -18.81 19.82
C LEU A 186 -3.26 -18.92 18.37
N PRO A 187 -4.13 -19.28 17.40
CA PRO A 187 -3.86 -18.97 16.00
C PRO A 187 -3.68 -17.46 15.83
N PHE A 188 -3.15 -17.02 14.70
CA PHE A 188 -2.81 -15.62 14.51
C PHE A 188 -2.97 -15.18 13.06
N VAL A 189 -3.18 -13.88 12.87
CA VAL A 189 -3.35 -13.28 11.54
C VAL A 189 -2.13 -12.42 11.24
N CYS A 190 -1.42 -12.74 10.16
CA CYS A 190 -0.39 -11.87 9.61
C CYS A 190 -1.02 -10.96 8.54
N TYR A 191 -0.38 -9.83 8.27
CA TYR A 191 -0.67 -9.06 7.07
C TYR A 191 0.56 -8.91 6.19
N SER A 192 0.29 -8.80 4.90
CA SER A 192 1.24 -8.37 3.88
C SER A 192 0.61 -7.26 3.07
N VAL A 193 1.45 -6.35 2.61
CA VAL A 193 1.01 -5.30 1.70
C VAL A 193 1.32 -5.81 0.29
N PRO A 194 0.31 -6.04 -0.57
CA PRO A 194 0.56 -6.55 -1.91
C PRO A 194 1.45 -5.58 -2.67
N PRO A 195 2.34 -6.08 -3.54
CA PRO A 195 3.07 -5.20 -4.44
C PRO A 195 2.04 -4.39 -5.25
N PRO A 196 2.41 -3.16 -5.62
CA PRO A 196 1.53 -2.27 -6.37
C PRO A 196 0.93 -2.97 -7.58
N PRO A 197 -0.39 -2.81 -7.84
CA PRO A 197 -1.00 -3.45 -8.99
C PRO A 197 -0.32 -2.95 -10.28
N VAL A 198 0.38 -3.85 -10.98
CA VAL A 198 0.97 -3.55 -12.28
C VAL A 198 -0.18 -3.35 -13.27
N MET A 199 -0.42 -2.11 -13.69
CA MET A 199 -1.45 -1.81 -14.69
C MET A 199 -1.08 -2.46 -16.03
N ARG A 200 -1.80 -3.53 -16.41
CA ARG A 200 -1.65 -4.20 -17.70
C ARG A 200 -2.69 -3.69 -18.68
N LYS A 201 -2.28 -2.87 -19.64
CA LYS A 201 -3.15 -2.41 -20.74
C LYS A 201 -2.87 -3.20 -22.01
N VAL A 202 -3.90 -3.81 -22.58
CA VAL A 202 -3.82 -4.52 -23.86
C VAL A 202 -4.20 -3.56 -24.98
N VAL A 203 -3.33 -3.39 -25.96
CA VAL A 203 -3.57 -2.52 -27.11
C VAL A 203 -3.58 -3.37 -28.37
N LYS A 204 -4.64 -3.26 -29.17
CA LYS A 204 -4.70 -3.90 -30.49
C LYS A 204 -3.98 -3.02 -31.50
N LEU A 205 -2.93 -3.55 -32.11
CA LEU A 205 -2.17 -2.86 -33.16
C LEU A 205 -2.64 -3.31 -34.53
N ARG A 206 -2.73 -2.36 -35.46
CA ARG A 206 -2.87 -2.62 -36.90
C ARG A 206 -1.60 -2.15 -37.59
N ILE A 207 -0.89 -3.06 -38.22
CA ILE A 207 0.39 -2.80 -38.89
C ILE A 207 0.26 -3.19 -40.36
N LYS A 208 0.69 -2.32 -41.25
CA LYS A 208 0.79 -2.64 -42.68
C LYS A 208 2.18 -3.23 -42.93
N ALA A 209 2.23 -4.49 -43.36
CA ALA A 209 3.49 -5.21 -43.64
C ALA A 209 4.43 -4.45 -44.60
N LYS A 210 3.85 -3.73 -45.57
CA LYS A 210 4.58 -2.88 -46.53
C LYS A 210 5.42 -1.79 -45.88
N ASP A 211 4.98 -1.25 -44.74
CA ASP A 211 5.69 -0.15 -44.04
C ASP A 211 6.96 -0.65 -43.32
N LEU A 212 7.16 -1.98 -43.24
CA LEU A 212 8.27 -2.63 -42.55
C LEU A 212 9.18 -3.43 -43.49
N GLY A 213 8.84 -3.52 -44.80
CA GLY A 213 9.64 -4.27 -45.77
C GLY A 213 9.73 -5.77 -45.50
N SER A 214 8.79 -6.34 -44.72
CA SER A 214 8.75 -7.77 -44.39
C SER A 214 7.39 -8.40 -44.73
N ASP A 215 7.42 -9.62 -45.25
CA ASP A 215 6.23 -10.41 -45.59
C ASP A 215 5.68 -11.24 -44.42
N ASP A 216 6.46 -11.43 -43.34
CA ASP A 216 6.02 -12.11 -42.12
C ASP A 216 6.26 -11.26 -40.87
N LEU A 217 5.15 -10.78 -40.29
CA LEU A 217 5.17 -10.01 -39.05
C LEU A 217 5.38 -10.89 -37.80
N ASN A 218 5.27 -12.20 -37.92
CA ASN A 218 5.49 -13.13 -36.80
C ASN A 218 6.95 -13.60 -36.68
N ASP A 219 7.81 -13.20 -37.62
CA ASP A 219 9.25 -13.40 -37.52
C ASP A 219 9.79 -12.80 -36.20
N PRO A 220 10.62 -13.53 -35.44
CA PRO A 220 11.16 -13.07 -34.15
C PRO A 220 11.88 -11.72 -34.22
N ASP A 221 12.68 -11.48 -35.26
CA ASP A 221 13.47 -10.27 -35.42
C ASP A 221 12.56 -9.09 -35.77
N VAL A 222 11.57 -9.32 -36.65
CA VAL A 222 10.55 -8.31 -36.97
C VAL A 222 9.72 -7.95 -35.74
N LYS A 223 9.31 -8.93 -34.93
CA LYS A 223 8.59 -8.72 -33.66
C LYS A 223 9.40 -7.90 -32.67
N ALA A 224 10.71 -8.17 -32.55
CA ALA A 224 11.61 -7.43 -31.68
C ALA A 224 11.78 -5.98 -32.16
N ASP A 225 11.94 -5.78 -33.47
CA ASP A 225 12.05 -4.45 -34.07
C ASP A 225 10.80 -3.60 -33.90
N ILE A 226 9.61 -4.21 -34.02
CA ILE A 226 8.35 -3.51 -33.77
C ILE A 226 8.25 -3.10 -32.30
N LEU A 227 8.55 -4.00 -31.34
CA LEU A 227 8.52 -3.65 -29.92
C LEU A 227 9.50 -2.53 -29.59
N ARG A 228 10.71 -2.58 -30.13
CA ARG A 228 11.73 -1.54 -29.97
C ARG A 228 11.24 -0.18 -30.50
N LYS A 229 10.76 -0.13 -31.75
CA LYS A 229 10.20 1.11 -32.33
C LYS A 229 9.00 1.65 -31.55
N LEU A 230 8.18 0.79 -30.97
CA LEU A 230 7.05 1.22 -30.12
C LEU A 230 7.53 1.77 -28.78
N GLN A 231 8.52 1.12 -28.15
CA GLN A 231 9.14 1.57 -26.92
C GLN A 231 9.75 2.97 -27.13
N ASP A 232 10.58 3.15 -28.16
CA ASP A 232 11.21 4.43 -28.50
C ASP A 232 10.18 5.55 -28.70
N ARG A 233 9.05 5.23 -29.35
CA ARG A 233 7.95 6.19 -29.57
C ARG A 233 7.18 6.54 -28.30
N LEU A 234 7.05 5.61 -27.36
CA LEU A 234 6.43 5.88 -26.06
C LEU A 234 7.35 6.78 -25.23
N GLU A 235 8.65 6.50 -25.21
CA GLU A 235 9.65 7.28 -24.50
C GLU A 235 9.77 8.70 -25.07
N ALA A 236 9.79 8.86 -26.40
CA ALA A 236 9.76 10.16 -27.06
C ALA A 236 8.49 10.99 -26.74
N LYS A 237 7.40 10.33 -26.35
CA LYS A 237 6.16 10.96 -25.87
C LYS A 237 6.13 11.15 -24.35
N GLY A 238 7.24 10.91 -23.66
CA GLY A 238 7.37 11.07 -22.21
C GLY A 238 6.82 9.91 -21.39
N VAL A 239 6.40 8.81 -22.01
CA VAL A 239 5.89 7.62 -21.31
C VAL A 239 7.08 6.72 -20.94
N ARG A 240 7.39 6.60 -19.64
CA ARG A 240 8.54 5.83 -19.12
C ARG A 240 8.14 4.66 -18.22
N GLY A 241 9.03 3.66 -18.12
CA GLY A 241 8.89 2.40 -17.37
C GLY A 241 7.64 1.58 -17.70
N VAL A 242 7.23 1.65 -18.96
CA VAL A 242 6.33 0.66 -19.56
C VAL A 242 7.20 -0.48 -20.10
N THR A 243 6.88 -1.71 -19.74
CA THR A 243 7.45 -2.91 -20.39
C THR A 243 6.47 -3.43 -21.43
N LEU A 244 6.83 -3.33 -22.71
CA LEU A 244 6.04 -3.91 -23.78
C LEU A 244 6.34 -5.40 -23.95
N LYS A 245 5.29 -6.21 -24.05
CA LYS A 245 5.38 -7.64 -24.36
C LYS A 245 4.27 -8.02 -25.34
N TRP A 246 4.58 -8.94 -26.25
CA TRP A 246 3.56 -9.53 -27.09
C TRP A 246 2.63 -10.43 -26.28
N ARG A 247 1.36 -10.45 -26.68
CA ARG A 247 0.42 -11.47 -26.25
C ARG A 247 0.31 -12.50 -27.37
N GLU A 248 0.84 -13.68 -27.14
CA GLU A 248 0.65 -14.81 -28.03
C GLU A 248 -0.78 -15.35 -27.89
N GLN A 249 -1.35 -15.76 -29.02
CA GLN A 249 -2.62 -16.47 -29.05
C GLN A 249 -2.39 -17.99 -28.91
N PRO A 250 -3.44 -18.80 -28.69
CA PRO A 250 -3.30 -20.25 -28.55
C PRO A 250 -2.63 -20.95 -29.74
N ASP A 251 -2.61 -20.31 -30.91
CA ASP A 251 -1.91 -20.79 -32.11
C ASP A 251 -0.41 -20.43 -32.15
N GLY A 252 0.11 -19.80 -31.08
CA GLY A 252 1.49 -19.33 -30.97
C GLY A 252 1.80 -18.07 -31.79
N ARG A 253 0.81 -17.47 -32.46
CA ARG A 253 1.00 -16.28 -33.30
C ARG A 253 0.54 -15.01 -32.59
N VAL A 254 1.13 -13.89 -33.00
CA VAL A 254 0.81 -12.55 -32.49
C VAL A 254 0.01 -11.76 -33.52
N PHE A 255 0.41 -11.86 -34.80
CA PHE A 255 -0.21 -11.13 -35.90
C PHE A 255 -1.03 -12.06 -36.79
N HIS A 256 -2.29 -11.67 -36.98
CA HIS A 256 -3.24 -12.33 -37.88
C HIS A 256 -3.61 -11.38 -39.02
N LYS A 257 -3.70 -11.91 -40.24
CA LYS A 257 -4.19 -11.13 -41.39
C LYS A 257 -5.65 -10.79 -41.16
N GLU A 258 -6.00 -9.51 -41.27
CA GLU A 258 -7.39 -9.07 -41.14
C GLU A 258 -8.16 -9.51 -42.39
N GLU A 259 -9.14 -10.40 -42.23
CA GLU A 259 -10.01 -10.81 -43.32
C GLU A 259 -10.91 -9.64 -43.74
N LYS A 260 -10.85 -9.26 -45.02
CA LYS A 260 -11.79 -8.27 -45.57
C LYS A 260 -13.17 -8.92 -45.63
N LYS A 261 -14.10 -8.50 -44.78
CA LYS A 261 -15.53 -8.74 -45.00
C LYS A 261 -15.89 -8.18 -46.38
N LYS A 262 -16.18 -9.07 -47.34
CA LYS A 262 -16.78 -8.68 -48.62
C LYS A 262 -18.08 -7.95 -48.29
N ARG A 263 -18.21 -6.69 -48.72
CA ARG A 263 -19.52 -6.02 -48.73
C ARG A 263 -20.43 -6.91 -49.58
N LYS A 264 -21.52 -7.42 -48.99
CA LYS A 264 -22.63 -7.91 -49.79
C LYS A 264 -23.13 -6.69 -50.55
N THR A 265 -22.81 -6.64 -51.84
CA THR A 265 -23.55 -5.79 -52.77
C THR A 265 -24.89 -6.48 -52.93
N GLU A 266 -25.90 -5.99 -52.21
CA GLU A 266 -27.30 -6.35 -52.49
C GLU A 266 -27.65 -5.76 -53.85
N LEU A 267 -28.09 -6.65 -54.74
CA LEU A 267 -28.58 -6.38 -56.09
C LEU A 267 -30.09 -6.26 -56.03
#